data_AF-A0A0T9PKY6-F1
#
_entry.id   AF-A0A0T9PKY6-F1
#
_cell.length_a   1.000
_cell.length_b   1.000
_cell.length_c   1.000
_cell.angle_alpha   90.00
_cell.angle_beta   90.00
_cell.angle_gamma   90.00
#
_symmetry.space_group_name_H-M   'P 1'
#
loop_
_entity.id
_entity.type
_entity.pdbx_description
1 polymer ?
#
loop_
_entity_poly.entity_id
_entity_poly.type
_entity_poly.pdbx_seq_one_letter_code
_entity_poly.pdbx_strand_id
1 'polypeptide(L)'
;MALKATIHKAAINIADMDRNFFQDINLTIAQHPSETDQRMMLRLLAWICHADERLLFTKGLSADDEPEVWRHNDHNGIELWIELGLPEEKRLRKACNQSKQVVLYAYSERAAKVWWPQVQEKLAGHRNLRVRFLDDEQMAKLAALSNRNMSLQATLQEGTIWLSDVQNNLEISFAEWQNHGQ
;
A
#
# COMPACT_ATOMS: atom_id res chain seq x y z
N MET A 1 29.37 6.15 4.04
CA MET A 1 28.90 4.78 3.71
C MET A 1 27.38 4.81 3.72
N ALA A 2 26.72 4.39 2.64
CA ALA A 2 25.26 4.32 2.61
C ALA A 2 24.78 3.26 3.63
N LEU A 3 23.82 3.63 4.48
CA LEU A 3 23.20 2.70 5.43
C LEU A 3 22.55 1.55 4.64
N LYS A 4 22.80 0.31 5.06
CA LYS A 4 22.25 -0.87 4.38
C LYS A 4 20.77 -1.02 4.72
N ALA A 5 19.97 -1.43 3.74
CA ALA A 5 18.57 -1.76 3.95
C ALA A 5 18.40 -2.93 4.93
N THR A 6 17.36 -2.88 5.75
CA THR A 6 16.94 -3.97 6.64
C THR A 6 16.08 -4.94 5.83
N ILE A 7 16.36 -6.25 5.90
CA ILE A 7 15.57 -7.26 5.19
C ILE A 7 14.56 -7.89 6.14
N HIS A 8 13.29 -7.83 5.75
CA HIS A 8 12.17 -8.53 6.39
C HIS A 8 11.70 -9.69 5.51
N LYS A 9 11.26 -10.77 6.15
CA LYS A 9 10.62 -11.91 5.51
C LYS A 9 9.18 -11.99 6.04
N ALA A 10 8.21 -12.14 5.16
CA ALA A 10 6.81 -12.28 5.53
C ALA A 10 6.24 -13.53 4.85
N ALA A 11 5.89 -14.54 5.65
CA ALA A 11 5.03 -15.64 5.23
C ALA A 11 3.59 -15.23 5.52
N ILE A 12 2.73 -15.22 4.51
CA ILE A 12 1.39 -14.65 4.60
C ILE A 12 0.40 -15.66 4.02
N ASN A 13 -0.58 -16.07 4.84
CA ASN A 13 -1.75 -16.77 4.35
C ASN A 13 -2.83 -15.73 4.05
N ILE A 14 -3.23 -15.61 2.77
CA ILE A 14 -4.23 -14.65 2.31
C ILE A 14 -5.52 -15.39 1.98
N ALA A 15 -6.61 -14.96 2.59
CA ALA A 15 -7.98 -15.40 2.36
C ALA A 15 -8.83 -14.19 1.96
N ASP A 16 -8.82 -13.83 0.68
CA ASP A 16 -9.57 -12.71 0.12
C ASP A 16 -10.90 -13.22 -0.46
N MET A 17 -11.96 -13.09 0.33
CA MET A 17 -13.32 -13.49 -0.04
C MET A 17 -13.88 -12.61 -1.16
N ASP A 18 -13.52 -11.32 -1.16
CA ASP A 18 -14.03 -10.35 -2.13
C ASP A 18 -13.60 -10.68 -3.56
N ARG A 19 -12.40 -11.25 -3.71
CA ARG A 19 -11.81 -11.65 -5.01
C ARG A 19 -11.77 -13.17 -5.23
N ASN A 20 -12.26 -13.98 -4.28
CA ASN A 20 -12.08 -15.43 -4.25
C ASN A 20 -10.60 -15.85 -4.41
N PHE A 21 -9.69 -15.15 -3.74
CA PHE A 21 -8.25 -15.35 -3.83
C PHE A 21 -7.70 -15.95 -2.53
N PHE A 22 -7.12 -17.15 -2.62
CA PHE A 22 -6.64 -17.92 -1.47
C PHE A 22 -5.23 -18.43 -1.75
N GLN A 23 -4.22 -17.84 -1.12
CA GLN A 23 -2.82 -18.22 -1.36
C GLN A 23 -1.92 -18.05 -0.13
N ASP A 24 -0.92 -18.93 -0.05
CA ASP A 24 0.24 -18.77 0.82
C ASP A 24 1.38 -18.09 0.06
N ILE A 25 1.83 -16.95 0.56
CA ILE A 25 2.79 -16.09 -0.14
C ILE A 25 3.98 -15.81 0.77
N ASN A 26 5.19 -15.94 0.23
CA ASN A 26 6.43 -15.60 0.91
C ASN A 26 7.07 -14.36 0.27
N LEU A 27 7.10 -13.26 1.01
CA LEU A 27 7.66 -11.99 0.54
C LEU A 27 9.01 -11.70 1.21
N THR A 28 9.88 -11.05 0.45
CA THR A 28 11.13 -10.46 0.95
C THR A 28 11.05 -8.96 0.75
N ILE A 29 11.09 -8.21 1.86
CA ILE A 29 10.90 -6.77 1.85
C ILE A 29 12.21 -6.12 2.27
N ALA A 30 12.76 -5.27 1.41
CA ALA A 30 13.85 -4.39 1.77
C ALA A 30 13.26 -3.09 2.34
N GLN A 31 13.62 -2.77 3.59
CA GLN A 31 13.27 -1.53 4.26
C GLN A 31 14.46 -0.57 4.16
N HIS A 32 14.26 0.56 3.49
CA HIS A 32 15.29 1.60 3.42
C HIS A 32 15.52 2.21 4.81
N PRO A 33 16.73 2.67 5.17
CA PRO A 33 17.00 3.29 6.48
C PRO A 33 16.14 4.52 6.83
N SER A 34 15.56 5.18 5.82
CA SER A 34 14.60 6.29 6.02
C SER A 34 13.13 5.84 6.04
N GLU A 35 12.85 4.56 5.80
CA GLU A 35 11.51 3.99 5.85
C GLU A 35 11.21 3.51 7.27
N THR A 36 10.12 4.01 7.86
CA THR A 36 9.67 3.59 9.18
C THR A 36 8.93 2.24 9.12
N ASP A 37 8.85 1.53 10.24
CA ASP A 37 8.10 0.28 10.33
C ASP A 37 6.63 0.45 9.97
N GLN A 38 6.03 1.57 10.41
CA GLN A 38 4.68 1.99 10.03
C GLN A 38 4.49 2.00 8.51
N ARG A 39 5.43 2.64 7.79
CA ARG A 39 5.34 2.78 6.35
C ARG A 39 5.59 1.45 5.62
N MET A 40 6.57 0.68 6.09
CA MET A 40 6.89 -0.64 5.54
C MET A 40 5.71 -1.62 5.73
N MET A 41 5.04 -1.59 6.88
CA MET A 41 3.84 -2.41 7.12
C MET A 41 2.63 -1.92 6.32
N LEU A 42 2.46 -0.61 6.12
CA LEU A 42 1.42 -0.10 5.20
C LEU A 42 1.69 -0.55 3.76
N ARG A 43 2.95 -0.60 3.34
CA ARG A 43 3.35 -1.08 2.01
C ARG A 43 3.06 -2.58 1.85
N LEU A 44 3.31 -3.37 2.90
CA LEU A 44 2.93 -4.77 2.96
C LEU A 44 1.41 -4.96 2.90
N LEU A 45 0.65 -4.21 3.69
CA LEU A 45 -0.81 -4.25 3.69
C LEU A 45 -1.40 -3.88 2.33
N ALA A 46 -0.85 -2.84 1.68
CA ALA A 46 -1.23 -2.45 0.34
C ALA A 46 -0.94 -3.57 -0.67
N TRP A 47 0.20 -4.26 -0.55
CA TRP A 47 0.51 -5.43 -1.36
C TRP A 47 -0.55 -6.54 -1.16
N ILE A 48 -0.89 -6.85 0.10
CA ILE A 48 -1.92 -7.86 0.45
C ILE A 48 -3.29 -7.50 -0.16
N CYS A 49 -3.71 -6.24 -0.06
CA CYS A 49 -4.98 -5.76 -0.65
C CYS A 49 -5.07 -5.94 -2.17
N HIS A 50 -3.94 -6.06 -2.83
CA HIS A 50 -3.83 -6.18 -4.28
C HIS A 50 -3.12 -7.47 -4.71
N ALA A 51 -3.04 -8.46 -3.81
CA ALA A 51 -2.19 -9.64 -3.96
C ALA A 51 -2.36 -10.29 -5.33
N ASP A 52 -1.23 -10.48 -6.01
CA ASP A 52 -1.11 -10.97 -7.38
C ASP A 52 0.35 -11.43 -7.58
N GLU A 53 0.57 -12.50 -8.34
CA GLU A 53 1.90 -13.05 -8.60
C GLU A 53 2.84 -12.07 -9.33
N ARG A 54 2.26 -11.14 -10.10
CA ARG A 54 3.00 -10.12 -10.88
C ARG A 54 3.22 -8.83 -10.10
N LEU A 55 2.76 -8.75 -8.84
CA LEU A 55 2.87 -7.56 -8.01
C LEU A 55 4.26 -7.48 -7.36
N LEU A 56 5.01 -6.42 -7.66
CA LEU A 56 6.40 -6.27 -7.26
C LEU A 56 6.61 -5.04 -6.37
N PHE A 57 7.37 -5.21 -5.28
CA PHE A 57 7.98 -4.09 -4.58
C PHE A 57 9.06 -3.45 -5.44
N THR A 58 9.15 -2.15 -5.36
CA THR A 58 10.11 -1.32 -6.10
C THR A 58 11.13 -0.71 -5.14
N LYS A 59 11.93 0.24 -5.62
CA LYS A 59 12.78 1.08 -4.76
C LYS A 59 12.01 2.18 -4.03
N GLY A 60 10.76 2.46 -4.42
CA GLY A 60 9.86 3.40 -3.74
C GLY A 60 10.53 4.71 -3.36
N LEU A 61 10.57 5.01 -2.06
CA LEU A 61 11.27 6.15 -1.45
C LEU A 61 12.70 6.44 -1.94
N SER A 62 13.39 5.46 -2.53
CA SER A 62 14.75 5.60 -3.06
C SER A 62 14.81 5.93 -4.56
N ALA A 63 13.66 6.06 -5.24
CA ALA A 63 13.55 6.35 -6.67
C ALA A 63 12.37 7.29 -6.97
N ASP A 64 12.63 8.39 -7.67
CA ASP A 64 11.61 9.39 -7.97
C ASP A 64 10.61 8.95 -9.05
N ASP A 65 10.95 7.91 -9.82
CA ASP A 65 10.21 7.43 -10.98
C ASP A 65 9.49 6.09 -10.77
N GLU A 66 9.68 5.44 -9.63
CA GLU A 66 8.99 4.20 -9.28
C GLU A 66 7.90 4.45 -8.21
N PRO A 67 6.76 3.72 -8.25
CA PRO A 67 5.80 3.64 -7.15
C PRO A 67 6.42 2.94 -5.94
N GLU A 68 5.64 2.62 -4.93
CA GLU A 68 6.04 1.69 -3.85
C GLU A 68 5.86 0.22 -4.24
N VAL A 69 4.81 -0.04 -5.01
CA VAL A 69 4.45 -1.35 -5.54
C VAL A 69 3.80 -1.13 -6.89
N TRP A 70 4.06 -2.02 -7.85
CA TRP A 70 3.36 -2.02 -9.13
C TRP A 70 3.08 -3.41 -9.67
N ARG A 71 2.16 -3.46 -10.63
CA ARG A 71 1.94 -4.62 -11.48
C ARG A 71 2.04 -4.20 -12.93
N HIS A 72 2.80 -4.95 -13.73
CA HIS A 72 2.88 -4.78 -15.18
C HIS A 72 2.08 -5.87 -15.90
N ASN A 73 1.64 -5.56 -17.12
CA ASN A 73 1.13 -6.56 -18.06
C ASN A 73 2.26 -7.19 -18.87
N ASP A 74 1.92 -8.18 -19.71
CA ASP A 74 2.88 -8.91 -20.56
C ASP A 74 3.61 -8.03 -21.60
N HIS A 75 3.12 -6.81 -21.84
CA HIS A 75 3.73 -5.82 -22.73
C HIS A 75 4.49 -4.73 -21.96
N ASN A 76 4.81 -4.98 -20.69
CA ASN A 76 5.51 -4.07 -19.79
C ASN A 76 4.77 -2.76 -19.47
N GLY A 77 3.48 -2.64 -19.80
CA GLY A 77 2.64 -1.51 -19.41
C GLY A 77 2.20 -1.60 -17.95
N ILE A 78 2.20 -0.48 -17.23
CA ILE A 78 1.82 -0.45 -15.80
C ILE A 78 0.31 -0.62 -15.70
N GLU A 79 -0.14 -1.72 -15.10
CA GLU A 79 -1.56 -1.94 -14.81
C GLU A 79 -1.99 -1.32 -13.50
N LEU A 80 -1.16 -1.48 -12.46
CA LEU A 80 -1.44 -0.98 -11.13
C LEU A 80 -0.22 -0.24 -10.60
N TRP A 81 -0.44 0.98 -10.14
CA TRP A 81 0.53 1.83 -9.44
C TRP A 81 0.05 2.05 -8.01
N ILE A 82 0.81 1.61 -7.03
CA ILE A 82 0.49 1.80 -5.61
C ILE A 82 1.46 2.83 -5.02
N GLU A 83 0.88 3.88 -4.46
CA GLU A 83 1.60 4.99 -3.84
C GLU A 83 1.27 5.08 -2.34
N LEU A 84 2.20 5.57 -1.53
CA LEU A 84 2.00 5.73 -0.09
C LEU A 84 2.31 7.16 0.36
N GLY A 85 1.58 7.63 1.37
CA GLY A 85 1.83 8.92 2.02
C GLY A 85 1.05 10.06 1.40
N LEU A 86 1.67 11.25 1.35
CA LEU A 86 1.03 12.51 0.94
C LEU A 86 1.80 13.15 -0.23
N PRO A 87 1.83 12.50 -1.41
CA PRO A 87 2.59 12.97 -2.56
C PRO A 87 2.04 14.28 -3.12
N GLU A 88 2.88 15.05 -3.79
CA GLU A 88 2.42 16.22 -4.54
C GLU A 88 1.49 15.81 -5.70
N GLU A 89 0.55 16.69 -6.04
CA GLU A 89 -0.41 16.51 -7.14
C GLU A 89 0.27 16.11 -8.46
N LYS A 90 1.43 16.71 -8.78
CA LYS A 90 2.19 16.38 -9.99
C LYS A 90 2.62 14.91 -10.06
N ARG A 91 2.97 14.29 -8.92
CA ARG A 91 3.35 12.87 -8.86
C ARG A 91 2.16 11.97 -9.13
N LEU A 92 1.02 12.27 -8.51
CA LEU A 92 -0.22 11.50 -8.74
C LEU A 92 -0.73 11.63 -10.18
N ARG A 93 -0.69 12.84 -10.76
CA ARG A 93 -1.03 13.05 -12.18
C ARG A 93 -0.13 12.24 -13.11
N LYS A 94 1.18 12.21 -12.83
CA LYS A 94 2.14 11.39 -13.59
C LYS A 94 1.78 9.91 -13.49
N ALA A 95 1.53 9.40 -12.28
CA ALA A 95 1.12 8.01 -12.07
C ALA A 95 -0.17 7.67 -12.83
N CYS A 96 -1.18 8.55 -12.78
CA CYS A 96 -2.46 8.35 -13.48
C CYS A 96 -2.28 8.31 -15.00
N ASN A 97 -1.34 9.08 -15.55
CA ASN A 97 -1.08 9.06 -16.99
C ASN A 97 -0.26 7.85 -17.45
N GLN A 98 0.50 7.22 -16.54
CA GLN A 98 1.40 6.12 -16.86
C GLN A 98 0.80 4.73 -16.59
N SER A 99 -0.32 4.65 -15.87
CA SER A 99 -0.88 3.39 -15.40
C SER A 99 -2.38 3.27 -15.65
N LYS A 100 -2.87 2.03 -15.78
CA LYS A 100 -4.31 1.79 -15.90
C LYS A 100 -5.05 2.10 -14.61
N GLN A 101 -4.44 1.88 -13.45
CA GLN A 101 -5.00 2.14 -12.12
C GLN A 101 -3.93 2.67 -11.17
N VAL A 102 -4.29 3.68 -10.37
CA VAL A 102 -3.50 4.23 -9.29
C VAL A 102 -4.25 4.09 -7.98
N VAL A 103 -3.60 3.54 -6.96
CA VAL A 103 -4.13 3.50 -5.60
C VAL A 103 -3.15 4.19 -4.67
N LEU A 104 -3.60 5.26 -4.02
CA LEU A 104 -2.86 5.95 -2.98
C LEU A 104 -3.35 5.51 -1.60
N TYR A 105 -2.41 5.08 -0.75
CA TYR A 105 -2.62 4.84 0.68
C TYR A 105 -2.05 6.01 1.49
N ALA A 106 -2.92 6.96 1.84
CA ALA A 106 -2.59 8.12 2.67
C ALA A 106 -2.62 7.77 4.17
N TYR A 107 -1.74 8.40 4.94
CA TYR A 107 -1.63 8.26 6.40
C TYR A 107 -1.07 9.57 6.99
N SER A 108 -0.88 9.63 8.31
CA SER A 108 -0.49 10.85 9.06
C SER A 108 -1.63 11.87 9.13
N GLU A 109 -2.61 11.60 9.99
CA GLU A 109 -3.91 12.28 10.02
C GLU A 109 -3.82 13.81 10.02
N ARG A 110 -2.94 14.39 10.85
CA ARG A 110 -2.76 15.85 10.93
C ARG A 110 -2.31 16.45 9.61
N ALA A 111 -1.33 15.83 8.94
CA ALA A 111 -0.80 16.33 7.67
C ALA A 111 -1.78 16.05 6.53
N ALA A 112 -2.42 14.89 6.54
CA ALA A 112 -3.35 14.45 5.51
C ALA A 112 -4.60 15.35 5.44
N LYS A 113 -5.12 15.82 6.60
CA LYS A 113 -6.22 16.80 6.68
C LYS A 113 -5.90 18.15 6.03
N VAL A 114 -4.63 18.55 6.00
CA VAL A 114 -4.18 19.79 5.34
C VAL A 114 -3.91 19.54 3.86
N TRP A 115 -3.30 18.41 3.54
CA TRP A 115 -2.91 18.04 2.18
C TRP A 115 -4.12 17.77 1.27
N TRP A 116 -5.12 17.01 1.74
CA TRP A 116 -6.21 16.54 0.89
C TRP A 116 -7.02 17.67 0.24
N PRO A 117 -7.48 18.72 0.97
CA PRO A 117 -8.19 19.84 0.37
C PRO A 117 -7.38 20.60 -0.70
N GLN A 118 -6.05 20.56 -0.65
CA GLN A 118 -5.19 21.27 -1.61
C GLN A 118 -5.07 20.53 -2.95
N VAL A 119 -5.32 19.23 -2.97
CA VAL A 119 -5.11 18.37 -4.15
C VAL A 119 -6.40 17.74 -4.67
N GLN A 120 -7.43 17.56 -3.84
CA GLN A 120 -8.65 16.82 -4.18
C GLN A 120 -9.33 17.37 -5.45
N GLU A 121 -9.57 18.67 -5.54
CA GLU A 121 -10.24 19.26 -6.71
C GLU A 121 -9.44 19.05 -8.00
N LYS A 122 -8.11 19.10 -7.90
CA LYS A 122 -7.22 18.91 -9.05
C LYS A 122 -7.17 17.45 -9.51
N LEU A 123 -7.38 16.52 -8.58
CA LEU A 123 -7.33 15.08 -8.83
C LEU A 123 -8.69 14.46 -9.16
N ALA A 124 -9.78 15.19 -8.95
CA ALA A 124 -11.15 14.71 -9.16
C ALA A 124 -11.42 14.23 -10.59
N GLY A 125 -10.70 14.75 -11.59
CA GLY A 125 -10.82 14.32 -12.99
C GLY A 125 -10.21 12.94 -13.29
N HIS A 126 -9.33 12.42 -12.42
CA HIS A 126 -8.65 11.15 -12.63
C HIS A 126 -9.52 9.97 -12.19
N ARG A 127 -10.29 9.42 -13.13
CA ARG A 127 -11.16 8.24 -12.89
C ARG A 127 -10.40 6.96 -12.56
N ASN A 128 -9.12 6.91 -12.93
CA ASN A 128 -8.21 5.82 -12.60
C ASN A 128 -7.41 6.05 -11.31
N LEU A 129 -7.84 6.97 -10.43
CA LEU A 129 -7.25 7.17 -9.11
C LEU A 129 -8.22 6.77 -8.01
N ARG A 130 -7.73 5.96 -7.07
CA ARG A 130 -8.35 5.69 -5.77
C ARG A 130 -7.46 6.23 -4.66
N VAL A 131 -8.05 6.91 -3.68
CA VAL A 131 -7.36 7.44 -2.50
C VAL A 131 -8.01 6.86 -1.25
N ARG A 132 -7.23 6.05 -0.54
CA ARG A 132 -7.58 5.38 0.71
C ARG A 132 -6.80 6.02 1.84
N PHE A 133 -7.44 6.27 2.97
CA PHE A 133 -6.80 6.83 4.15
C PHE A 133 -6.85 5.84 5.32
N LEU A 134 -5.73 5.71 6.03
CA LEU A 134 -5.61 4.95 7.26
C LEU A 134 -5.24 5.90 8.41
N ASP A 135 -6.03 5.89 9.47
CA ASP A 135 -5.80 6.75 10.63
C ASP A 135 -4.58 6.32 11.46
N ASP A 136 -4.15 7.22 12.35
CA ASP A 136 -2.93 7.04 13.13
C ASP A 136 -3.05 5.90 14.17
N GLU A 137 -4.26 5.57 14.63
CA GLU A 137 -4.50 4.46 15.57
C GLU A 137 -4.30 3.11 14.87
N GLN A 138 -4.94 2.92 13.72
CA GLN A 138 -4.80 1.71 12.91
C GLN A 138 -3.36 1.56 12.41
N MET A 139 -2.71 2.66 11.98
CA MET A 139 -1.30 2.66 11.59
C MET A 139 -0.36 2.23 12.72
N ALA A 140 -0.62 2.65 13.96
CA ALA A 140 0.19 2.26 15.12
C ALA A 140 0.04 0.76 15.42
N LYS A 141 -1.19 0.23 15.39
CA LYS A 141 -1.44 -1.21 15.56
C LYS A 141 -0.82 -2.04 14.45
N LEU A 142 -0.90 -1.56 13.20
CA LEU A 142 -0.31 -2.22 12.04
C LEU A 142 1.22 -2.31 12.18
N ALA A 143 1.87 -1.26 12.67
CA ALA A 143 3.32 -1.26 12.91
C ALA A 143 3.74 -2.24 14.01
N ALA A 144 2.88 -2.50 15.01
CA ALA A 144 3.17 -3.44 16.08
C ALA A 144 3.33 -4.89 15.61
N LEU A 145 2.81 -5.23 14.42
CA LEU A 145 2.99 -6.52 13.76
C LEU A 145 4.36 -6.66 13.06
N SER A 146 5.15 -5.57 13.00
CA SER A 146 6.46 -5.57 12.32
C SER A 146 7.46 -6.49 13.04
N ASN A 147 8.06 -7.41 12.29
CA ASN A 147 9.18 -8.23 12.75
C ASN A 147 10.13 -8.54 11.58
N ARG A 148 11.37 -8.95 11.87
CA ARG A 148 12.32 -9.43 10.85
C ARG A 148 11.81 -10.67 10.12
N ASN A 149 11.10 -11.54 10.83
CA ASN A 149 10.42 -12.70 10.27
C ASN A 149 8.96 -12.68 10.73
N MET A 150 8.05 -12.37 9.83
CA MET A 150 6.62 -12.27 10.07
C MET A 150 5.93 -13.54 9.55
N SER A 151 4.96 -14.02 10.33
CA SER A 151 3.99 -15.04 9.92
C SER A 151 2.61 -14.44 10.12
N LEU A 152 1.95 -14.09 9.03
CA LEU A 152 0.72 -13.31 9.04
C LEU A 152 -0.44 -14.10 8.43
N GLN A 153 -1.64 -13.86 8.94
CA GLN A 153 -2.90 -14.28 8.33
C GLN A 153 -3.69 -13.04 7.97
N ALA A 154 -4.12 -12.96 6.71
CA ALA A 154 -4.89 -11.84 6.18
C ALA A 154 -6.21 -12.34 5.61
N THR A 155 -7.33 -11.92 6.20
CA THR A 155 -8.66 -12.18 5.67
C THR A 155 -9.24 -10.87 5.15
N LEU A 156 -9.74 -10.86 3.90
CA LEU A 156 -10.39 -9.70 3.30
C LEU A 156 -11.84 -10.07 2.98
N GLN A 157 -12.78 -9.29 3.50
CA GLN A 157 -14.20 -9.50 3.27
C GLN A 157 -14.95 -8.18 3.43
N GLU A 158 -15.80 -7.86 2.45
CA GLU A 158 -16.64 -6.67 2.39
C GLU A 158 -15.84 -5.36 2.56
N GLY A 159 -14.60 -5.34 2.07
CA GLY A 159 -13.71 -4.19 2.17
C GLY A 159 -13.00 -4.01 3.52
N THR A 160 -13.32 -4.84 4.52
CA THR A 160 -12.59 -4.93 5.80
C THR A 160 -11.46 -5.94 5.68
N ILE A 161 -10.32 -5.64 6.33
CA ILE A 161 -9.16 -6.53 6.39
C ILE A 161 -8.90 -6.91 7.83
N TRP A 162 -8.88 -8.21 8.13
CA TRP A 162 -8.36 -8.73 9.38
C TRP A 162 -6.95 -9.23 9.16
N LEU A 163 -5.97 -8.60 9.82
CA LEU A 163 -4.57 -8.96 9.78
C LEU A 163 -4.12 -9.41 11.16
N SER A 164 -3.53 -10.59 11.26
CA SER A 164 -3.10 -11.15 12.53
C SER A 164 -1.76 -11.86 12.44
N ASP A 165 -1.08 -11.92 13.59
CA ASP A 165 0.03 -12.84 13.85
C ASP A 165 -0.37 -13.79 15.00
N VAL A 166 0.61 -14.47 15.62
CA VAL A 166 0.36 -15.41 16.72
C VAL A 166 -0.15 -14.72 18.00
N GLN A 167 0.15 -13.44 18.20
CA GLN A 167 -0.08 -12.69 19.44
C GLN A 167 -1.14 -11.59 19.31
N ASN A 168 -1.32 -11.06 18.11
CA ASN A 168 -2.08 -9.85 17.83
C ASN A 168 -3.08 -10.10 16.71
N ASN A 169 -4.25 -9.47 16.82
CA ASN A 169 -5.24 -9.42 15.76
C ASN A 169 -5.67 -7.97 15.55
N LEU A 170 -5.75 -7.54 14.31
CA LEU A 170 -6.05 -6.19 13.91
C LEU A 170 -7.13 -6.20 12.83
N GLU A 171 -8.24 -5.54 13.10
CA GLU A 171 -9.23 -5.18 12.09
C GLU A 171 -8.87 -3.82 11.49
N ILE A 172 -8.87 -3.75 10.16
CA ILE A 172 -8.46 -2.59 9.38
C ILE A 172 -9.57 -2.21 8.42
N SER A 173 -9.95 -0.93 8.45
CA SER A 173 -10.86 -0.32 7.48
C SER A 173 -10.30 1.00 6.99
N PHE A 174 -10.33 1.20 5.67
CA PHE A 174 -9.85 2.42 5.05
C PHE A 174 -11.00 3.40 4.83
N ALA A 175 -10.76 4.68 5.13
CA ALA A 175 -11.64 5.73 4.67
C ALA A 175 -11.38 5.97 3.16
N GLU A 176 -12.42 5.87 2.35
CA GLU A 176 -12.34 6.14 0.91
C GLU A 176 -12.54 7.64 0.66
N TRP A 177 -11.46 8.35 0.32
CA TRP A 177 -11.51 9.79 0.02
C TRP A 177 -11.80 10.07 -1.45
N GLN A 178 -11.36 9.17 -2.33
CA GLN A 178 -11.72 9.16 -3.74
C GLN A 178 -11.76 7.71 -4.21
N ASN A 179 -12.81 7.34 -4.91
CA ASN A 179 -12.93 6.02 -5.51
C ASN A 179 -12.78 6.11 -7.03
N HIS A 180 -12.36 5.00 -7.63
CA HIS A 180 -12.48 4.83 -9.07
C HIS A 180 -13.94 5.06 -9.48
N GLY A 181 -14.17 5.99 -10.40
CA GLY A 181 -15.50 6.18 -10.97
C GLY A 181 -15.92 4.89 -11.67
N GLN A 182 -17.10 4.37 -11.31
CA GLN A 182 -17.83 3.43 -12.17
C GLN A 182 -18.15 4.08 -13.52
#